data_AF-A0A942XZS6-F1
#
_entry.id   AF-A0A942XZS6-F1
#
_cell.length_a   1.000
_cell.length_b   1.000
_cell.length_c   1.000
_cell.angle_alpha   90.00
_cell.angle_beta   90.00
_cell.angle_gamma   90.00
#
_symmetry.space_group_name_H-M   'P 1'
#
loop_
_entity.id
_entity.type
_entity.pdbx_description
1 polymer ?
#
loop_
_entity_poly.entity_id
_entity_poly.type
_entity_poly.pdbx_seq_one_letter_code
_entity_poly.pdbx_strand_id
1 'polypeptide(L)'
;MKKDNENPYRLYRVVSVKKIDRWFFEKHDHRRTHTKIYHSIIRPKFGICENTFLDYRHESDELLELFRQSVNVEFSMWLPTMEAKYMSPVEADRFSLMLWDAFDTAFKRIHNKESACRIDAEKLLKHLIICLEEKSPAEVR
;
A
#
# COMPACT_ATOMS: atom_id res chain seq x y z
N MET A 1 9.48 -16.45 18.88
CA MET A 1 9.29 -15.14 19.53
C MET A 1 10.59 -14.47 19.99
N LYS A 2 11.51 -15.10 20.74
CA LYS A 2 12.75 -14.43 21.24
C LYS A 2 13.56 -13.68 20.15
N LYS A 3 13.82 -14.32 19.00
CA LYS A 3 14.55 -13.69 17.88
C LYS A 3 13.82 -12.52 17.21
N ASP A 4 12.50 -12.49 17.27
CA ASP A 4 11.72 -11.38 16.68
C ASP A 4 11.66 -10.18 17.62
N ASN A 5 11.65 -10.42 18.94
CA ASN A 5 11.77 -9.36 19.95
C ASN A 5 13.10 -8.61 19.88
N GLU A 6 14.14 -9.24 19.36
CA GLU A 6 15.47 -8.65 19.12
C GLU A 6 15.56 -7.94 17.75
N ASN A 7 14.53 -8.03 16.91
CA ASN A 7 14.53 -7.41 15.58
C ASN A 7 14.34 -5.89 15.70
N PRO A 8 15.27 -5.05 15.21
CA PRO A 8 15.12 -3.60 15.27
C PRO A 8 13.91 -3.08 14.48
N TYR A 9 13.41 -3.86 13.52
CA TYR A 9 12.22 -3.53 12.73
C TYR A 9 10.92 -4.09 13.31
N ARG A 10 10.93 -4.71 14.49
CA ARG A 10 9.72 -5.30 15.08
C ARG A 10 8.60 -4.28 15.22
N LEU A 11 8.88 -3.12 15.83
CA LEU A 11 7.86 -2.08 16.05
C LEU A 11 7.29 -1.58 14.73
N TYR A 12 8.15 -1.39 13.72
CA TYR A 12 7.71 -1.04 12.37
C TYR A 12 6.75 -2.10 11.79
N ARG A 13 7.09 -3.39 11.93
CA ARG A 13 6.24 -4.50 11.45
C ARG A 13 4.92 -4.59 12.22
N VAL A 14 4.95 -4.44 13.55
CA VAL A 14 3.75 -4.43 14.39
C VAL A 14 2.80 -3.33 13.95
N VAL A 15 3.30 -2.09 13.82
CA VAL A 15 2.48 -0.95 13.37
C VAL A 15 1.93 -1.19 11.97
N SER A 16 2.77 -1.65 11.02
CA SER A 16 2.32 -1.98 9.66
C SER A 16 1.20 -3.02 9.65
N VAL A 17 1.37 -4.12 10.39
CA VAL A 17 0.36 -5.18 10.49
C VAL A 17 -0.94 -4.63 11.07
N LYS A 18 -0.88 -3.86 12.17
CA LYS A 18 -2.07 -3.30 12.83
C LYS A 18 -2.81 -2.31 11.93
N LYS A 19 -2.10 -1.48 11.15
CA LYS A 19 -2.73 -0.55 10.20
C LYS A 19 -3.44 -1.30 9.07
N ILE A 20 -2.75 -2.25 8.45
CA ILE A 20 -3.30 -3.06 7.37
C ILE A 20 -4.52 -3.85 7.87
N ASP A 21 -4.43 -4.47 9.05
CA ASP A 21 -5.53 -5.19 9.67
C ASP A 21 -6.73 -4.27 9.89
N ARG A 22 -6.55 -3.09 10.49
CA ARG A 22 -7.63 -2.09 10.70
C ARG A 22 -8.29 -1.64 9.41
N TRP A 23 -7.52 -1.38 8.35
CA TRP A 23 -8.04 -0.99 7.05
C TRP A 23 -8.83 -2.12 6.37
N PHE A 24 -8.33 -3.35 6.48
CA PHE A 24 -8.95 -4.51 5.86
C PHE A 24 -10.13 -5.07 6.65
N PHE A 25 -10.17 -4.81 7.96
CA PHE A 25 -11.12 -5.41 8.89
C PHE A 25 -12.58 -5.23 8.46
N GLU A 26 -13.34 -6.32 8.60
CA GLU A 26 -14.78 -6.36 8.43
C GLU A 26 -15.39 -7.09 9.63
N LYS A 27 -16.21 -6.38 10.41
CA LYS A 27 -16.77 -6.87 11.68
C LYS A 27 -17.50 -8.22 11.53
N HIS A 28 -18.10 -8.45 10.37
CA HIS A 28 -18.94 -9.62 10.11
C HIS A 28 -18.19 -10.81 9.48
N ASP A 29 -16.95 -10.64 9.01
CA ASP A 29 -16.18 -11.69 8.32
C ASP A 29 -14.72 -11.81 8.82
N HIS A 30 -14.52 -11.59 10.12
CA HIS A 30 -13.18 -11.49 10.72
C HIS A 30 -12.21 -12.63 10.38
N ARG A 31 -12.67 -13.89 10.33
CA ARG A 31 -11.78 -15.03 10.03
C ARG A 31 -11.26 -14.96 8.60
N ARG A 32 -12.16 -14.79 7.62
CA ARG A 32 -11.80 -14.70 6.21
C ARG A 32 -10.97 -13.45 5.94
N THR A 33 -11.32 -12.34 6.57
CA THR A 33 -10.56 -11.09 6.55
C THR A 33 -9.09 -11.33 6.92
N HIS A 34 -8.81 -11.92 8.09
CA HIS A 34 -7.44 -12.16 8.55
C HIS A 34 -6.67 -13.12 7.63
N THR A 35 -7.31 -14.22 7.20
CA THR A 35 -6.66 -15.17 6.28
C THR A 35 -6.35 -14.51 4.94
N LYS A 36 -7.31 -13.75 4.37
CA LYS A 36 -7.14 -13.07 3.09
C LYS A 36 -6.00 -12.06 3.17
N ILE A 37 -6.03 -11.15 4.15
CA ILE A 37 -5.00 -10.10 4.28
C ILE A 37 -3.61 -10.68 4.60
N TYR A 38 -3.56 -11.77 5.37
CA TYR A 38 -2.33 -12.48 5.65
C TYR A 38 -1.66 -12.98 4.37
N HIS A 39 -2.42 -13.69 3.53
CA HIS A 39 -1.90 -14.27 2.30
C HIS A 39 -1.64 -13.24 1.20
N SER A 40 -2.49 -12.21 1.07
CA SER A 40 -2.37 -11.24 -0.02
C SER A 40 -1.33 -10.15 0.24
N ILE A 41 -1.20 -9.67 1.49
CA ILE A 41 -0.36 -8.50 1.81
C ILE A 41 0.71 -8.80 2.84
N ILE A 42 0.34 -9.36 4.00
CA ILE A 42 1.25 -9.44 5.15
C ILE A 42 2.44 -10.36 4.88
N ARG A 43 2.15 -11.60 4.42
CA ARG A 43 3.19 -12.59 4.14
C ARG A 43 4.08 -12.16 2.96
N PRO A 44 3.56 -11.70 1.80
CA PRO A 44 4.41 -11.27 0.69
C PRO A 44 5.27 -10.03 1.01
N LYS A 45 4.72 -9.04 1.73
CA LYS A 45 5.40 -7.75 1.95
C LYS A 45 6.38 -7.78 3.11
N PHE A 46 6.10 -8.54 4.17
CA PHE A 46 6.91 -8.53 5.40
C PHE A 46 7.58 -9.86 5.74
N GLY A 47 7.23 -10.94 5.04
CA GLY A 47 7.78 -12.28 5.33
C GLY A 47 7.42 -12.79 6.73
N ILE A 48 6.32 -12.32 7.30
CA ILE A 48 5.89 -12.67 8.67
C ILE A 48 5.12 -14.00 8.64
N CYS A 49 5.41 -14.87 9.61
CA CYS A 49 4.67 -16.12 9.80
C CYS A 49 3.27 -15.85 10.36
N GLU A 50 2.30 -16.71 10.05
CA GLU A 50 0.89 -16.51 10.45
C GLU A 50 0.73 -16.31 11.95
N ASN A 51 1.39 -17.12 12.78
CA ASN A 51 1.35 -16.96 14.24
C ASN A 51 1.85 -15.57 14.68
N THR A 52 2.94 -15.08 14.10
CA THR A 52 3.47 -13.75 14.44
C THR A 52 2.55 -12.63 13.95
N PHE A 53 1.90 -12.81 12.79
CA PHE A 53 0.85 -11.89 12.35
C PHE A 53 -0.31 -11.84 13.35
N LEU A 54 -0.79 -13.00 13.80
CA LEU A 54 -1.85 -13.08 14.80
C LEU A 54 -1.42 -12.41 16.11
N ASP A 55 -0.19 -12.65 16.58
CA ASP A 55 0.37 -12.02 17.78
C ASP A 55 0.42 -10.49 17.66
N TYR A 56 0.93 -9.96 16.55
CA TYR A 56 1.07 -8.52 16.34
C TYR A 56 -0.27 -7.78 16.35
N ARG A 57 -1.38 -8.42 15.94
CA ARG A 57 -2.71 -7.81 16.02
C ARG A 57 -3.13 -7.54 17.47
N HIS A 58 -2.65 -8.35 18.41
CA HIS A 58 -2.97 -8.24 19.84
C HIS A 58 -2.10 -7.24 20.60
N GLU A 59 -1.07 -6.67 19.97
CA GLU A 59 -0.25 -5.59 20.55
C GLU A 59 -1.08 -4.33 20.83
N SER A 60 -0.62 -3.46 21.73
CA SER A 60 -1.36 -2.24 22.09
C SER A 60 -1.60 -1.32 20.90
N ASP A 61 -2.81 -0.76 20.81
CA ASP A 61 -3.16 0.24 19.81
C ASP A 61 -2.42 1.57 20.02
N GLU A 62 -1.90 1.84 21.23
CA GLU A 62 -1.06 3.00 21.54
C GLU A 62 0.20 3.05 20.67
N LEU A 63 0.70 1.89 20.23
CA LEU A 63 1.87 1.82 19.34
C LEU A 63 1.64 2.53 18.00
N LEU A 64 0.39 2.65 17.55
CA LEU A 64 0.06 3.36 16.31
C LEU A 64 0.30 4.87 16.43
N GLU A 65 0.11 5.42 17.63
CA GLU A 65 0.36 6.83 17.92
C GLU A 65 1.82 7.09 18.27
N LEU A 66 2.45 6.18 19.01
CA LEU A 66 3.85 6.31 19.44
C LEU A 66 4.84 6.12 18.27
N PHE A 67 4.51 5.26 17.30
CA PHE A 67 5.38 4.92 16.18
C PHE A 67 4.72 5.26 14.85
N ARG A 68 4.48 6.55 14.62
CA ARG A 68 3.93 7.05 13.36
C ARG A 68 4.87 6.74 12.20
N GLN A 69 4.29 6.20 11.13
CA GLN A 69 5.00 5.95 9.89
C GLN A 69 4.86 7.18 8.98
N SER A 70 5.83 7.38 8.09
CA SER A 70 5.71 8.45 7.09
C SER A 70 4.53 8.19 6.15
N VAL A 71 3.93 9.27 5.62
CA VAL A 71 2.80 9.17 4.68
C VAL A 71 3.13 8.27 3.48
N ASN A 72 4.37 8.33 2.97
CA ASN A 72 4.82 7.49 1.86
C ASN A 72 4.80 6.00 2.21
N VAL A 73 5.24 5.65 3.41
CA VAL A 73 5.17 4.27 3.91
C VAL A 73 3.72 3.83 4.05
N GLU A 74 2.87 4.66 4.64
CA GLU A 74 1.44 4.36 4.80
C GLU A 74 0.74 4.17 3.47
N PHE A 75 0.95 5.07 2.52
CA PHE A 75 0.38 4.98 1.18
C PHE A 75 0.77 3.67 0.48
N SER A 76 2.04 3.24 0.62
CA SER A 76 2.55 1.97 0.06
C SER A 76 1.89 0.71 0.64
N MET A 77 1.17 0.83 1.76
CA MET A 77 0.42 -0.26 2.38
C MET A 77 -1.07 -0.10 2.19
N TRP A 78 -1.56 1.14 2.27
CA TRP A 78 -2.97 1.47 2.17
C TRP A 78 -3.54 1.09 0.80
N LEU A 79 -2.88 1.50 -0.29
CA LEU A 79 -3.38 1.24 -1.64
C LEU A 79 -3.58 -0.26 -1.92
N PRO A 80 -2.55 -1.13 -1.76
CA PRO A 80 -2.74 -2.56 -2.03
C PRO A 80 -3.68 -3.24 -1.02
N THR A 81 -3.85 -2.68 0.19
CA THR A 81 -4.86 -3.15 1.14
C THR A 81 -6.27 -2.87 0.63
N MET A 82 -6.52 -1.69 0.09
CA MET A 82 -7.83 -1.32 -0.48
C MET A 82 -8.14 -2.11 -1.75
N GLU A 83 -7.16 -2.28 -2.64
CA GLU A 83 -7.28 -3.14 -3.82
C GLU A 83 -7.65 -4.57 -3.43
N ALA A 84 -6.91 -5.16 -2.48
CA ALA A 84 -7.22 -6.50 -1.99
C ALA A 84 -8.62 -6.59 -1.34
N LYS A 85 -9.12 -5.48 -0.76
CA LYS A 85 -10.41 -5.45 -0.07
C LYS A 85 -11.56 -5.43 -1.07
N TYR A 86 -11.46 -4.54 -2.06
CA TYR A 86 -12.59 -4.20 -2.92
C TYR A 86 -12.50 -4.76 -4.34
N MET A 87 -11.35 -5.27 -4.77
CA MET A 87 -11.14 -5.80 -6.11
C MET A 87 -10.87 -7.31 -6.10
N SER A 88 -11.13 -7.96 -7.24
CA SER A 88 -10.57 -9.28 -7.50
C SER A 88 -9.05 -9.16 -7.71
N PRO A 89 -8.25 -10.21 -7.46
CA PRO A 89 -6.81 -10.15 -7.70
C PRO A 89 -6.44 -9.69 -9.11
N VAL A 90 -7.19 -10.14 -10.12
CA VAL A 90 -6.96 -9.79 -11.53
C VAL A 90 -7.19 -8.30 -11.80
N GLU A 91 -8.27 -7.72 -11.25
CA GLU A 91 -8.54 -6.29 -11.44
C GLU A 91 -7.60 -5.41 -10.61
N ALA A 92 -7.18 -5.86 -9.41
CA ALA A 92 -6.16 -5.19 -8.62
C ALA A 92 -4.82 -5.11 -9.39
N ASP A 93 -4.36 -6.23 -9.96
CA ASP A 93 -3.14 -6.28 -10.77
C ASP A 93 -3.25 -5.37 -11.99
N ARG A 94 -4.39 -5.39 -12.69
CA ARG A 94 -4.66 -4.53 -13.84
C ARG A 94 -4.61 -3.05 -13.46
N PHE A 95 -5.28 -2.65 -12.38
CA PHE A 95 -5.27 -1.27 -11.90
C PHE A 95 -3.86 -0.82 -11.50
N SER A 96 -3.13 -1.66 -10.76
CA SER A 96 -1.73 -1.40 -10.39
C SER A 96 -0.83 -1.18 -11.61
N LEU A 97 -1.01 -1.96 -12.69
CA LEU A 97 -0.28 -1.78 -13.95
C LEU A 97 -0.64 -0.46 -14.64
N MET A 98 -1.93 -0.09 -14.67
CA MET A 98 -2.36 1.19 -15.24
C MET A 98 -1.76 2.38 -14.48
N LEU A 99 -1.75 2.30 -13.15
CA LEU A 99 -1.19 3.33 -12.29
C LEU A 99 0.33 3.44 -12.46
N TRP A 100 1.05 2.30 -12.48
CA TRP A 100 2.47 2.25 -12.78
C TRP A 100 2.79 2.98 -14.08
N ASP A 101 2.12 2.59 -15.16
CA ASP A 101 2.40 3.12 -16.49
C ASP A 101 2.11 4.62 -16.59
N ALA A 102 1.07 5.11 -15.91
CA ALA A 102 0.79 6.54 -15.80
C ALA A 102 1.89 7.30 -15.04
N PHE A 103 2.38 6.77 -13.91
CA PHE A 103 3.49 7.38 -13.17
C PHE A 103 4.79 7.38 -13.98
N ASP A 104 5.17 6.24 -14.56
CA ASP A 104 6.39 6.10 -15.36
C ASP A 104 6.37 7.07 -16.56
N THR A 105 5.23 7.17 -17.24
CA THR A 105 5.02 8.14 -18.33
C THR A 105 5.15 9.58 -17.85
N ALA A 106 4.54 9.92 -16.70
CA ALA A 106 4.62 11.27 -16.13
C ALA A 106 6.07 11.65 -15.76
N PHE A 107 6.81 10.75 -15.11
CA PHE A 107 8.22 10.96 -14.78
C PHE A 107 9.07 11.17 -16.03
N LYS A 108 8.94 10.32 -17.05
CA LYS A 108 9.66 10.45 -18.33
C LYS A 108 9.34 11.76 -19.04
N ARG A 109 8.06 12.18 -19.07
CA ARG A 109 7.64 13.45 -19.68
C ARG A 109 8.27 14.66 -19.01
N ILE A 110 8.33 14.67 -17.67
CA ILE A 110 8.95 15.75 -16.92
C ILE A 110 10.46 15.77 -17.18
N HIS A 111 11.11 14.62 -17.05
CA HIS A 111 12.55 14.50 -17.21
C HIS A 111 13.03 14.90 -18.62
N ASN A 112 12.30 14.51 -19.67
CA ASN A 112 12.64 14.84 -21.05
C ASN A 112 12.48 16.33 -21.37
N LYS A 113 11.62 17.06 -20.65
CA LYS A 113 11.39 18.50 -20.85
C LYS A 113 12.35 19.37 -20.03
N GLU A 114 12.78 18.87 -18.88
CA GLU A 114 13.62 19.60 -17.95
C GLU A 114 14.72 18.68 -17.39
N SER A 115 15.83 18.60 -18.12
CA SER A 115 16.95 17.68 -17.82
C SER A 115 17.69 17.98 -16.50
N ALA A 116 17.30 19.02 -15.74
CA ALA A 116 18.03 19.51 -14.56
C ALA A 116 17.18 19.77 -13.31
N CYS A 117 15.86 19.51 -13.30
CA CYS A 117 14.99 19.93 -12.20
C CYS A 117 14.65 18.80 -11.21
N ARG A 118 14.62 19.12 -9.91
CA ARG A 118 13.96 18.29 -8.90
C ARG A 118 12.45 18.29 -9.21
N ILE A 119 11.86 17.12 -9.38
CA ILE A 119 10.43 17.00 -9.62
C ILE A 119 9.69 17.32 -8.32
N ASP A 120 8.97 18.43 -8.29
CA ASP A 120 8.07 18.79 -7.19
C ASP A 120 6.72 18.07 -7.31
N ALA A 121 5.94 18.09 -6.22
CA ALA A 121 4.70 17.35 -6.11
C ALA A 121 3.62 17.86 -7.07
N GLU A 122 3.51 19.19 -7.21
CA GLU A 122 2.54 19.86 -8.06
C GLU A 122 2.78 19.54 -9.54
N LYS A 123 4.04 19.53 -9.96
CA LYS A 123 4.46 19.18 -11.32
C LYS A 123 4.20 17.71 -11.63
N LEU A 124 4.49 16.80 -10.70
CA LEU A 124 4.18 15.39 -10.87
C LEU A 124 2.67 15.17 -10.98
N LEU A 125 1.88 15.78 -10.07
CA LEU A 125 0.43 15.67 -10.07
C LEU A 125 -0.17 16.15 -11.40
N LYS A 126 0.27 17.31 -11.90
CA LYS A 126 -0.18 17.85 -13.19
C LYS A 126 0.06 16.86 -14.34
N HIS A 127 1.26 16.28 -14.43
CA HIS A 127 1.57 15.36 -15.52
C HIS A 127 0.86 14.01 -15.35
N LEU A 128 0.65 13.55 -14.12
CA LEU A 128 -0.09 12.34 -13.84
C LEU A 128 -1.55 12.47 -14.29
N ILE A 129 -2.21 13.59 -13.99
CA ILE A 129 -3.59 13.88 -14.44
C ILE A 129 -3.67 13.78 -15.97
N ILE A 130 -2.75 14.43 -16.69
CA ILE A 130 -2.71 14.37 -18.16
C ILE A 130 -2.54 12.92 -18.66
N CYS A 131 -1.64 12.14 -18.04
CA CYS A 131 -1.41 10.75 -18.44
C CYS A 131 -2.63 9.86 -18.17
N LEU A 132 -3.37 10.13 -17.10
CA LEU A 132 -4.59 9.38 -16.77
C LEU A 132 -5.75 9.75 -17.71
N GLU A 133 -5.91 11.03 -18.06
CA GLU A 133 -6.92 11.49 -19.02
C GLU A 133 -6.71 10.87 -20.41
N GLU A 134 -5.47 10.84 -20.91
CA GLU A 134 -5.12 10.21 -22.18
C GLU A 134 -5.42 8.70 -22.23
N LYS A 135 -5.39 8.05 -21.07
CA LYS A 135 -5.67 6.60 -20.91
C LYS A 135 -7.13 6.31 -20.61
N SER A 136 -7.93 7.34 -20.34
CA SER A 136 -9.35 7.17 -20.09
C SER A 136 -10.01 6.64 -21.37
N PRO A 137 -10.78 5.53 -21.31
CA PRO A 137 -11.60 5.14 -22.44
C PRO A 137 -12.53 6.31 -22.73
N ALA A 138 -12.43 6.89 -23.93
CA ALA A 138 -13.25 8.02 -24.34
C ALA A 138 -14.71 7.70 -24.01
N GLU A 139 -15.38 8.60 -23.28
CA GLU A 139 -16.83 8.53 -23.13
C GLU A 139 -17.40 8.44 -24.55
N VAL A 140 -17.94 7.27 -24.90
CA VAL A 140 -18.81 7.13 -26.07
C VAL A 140 -20.04 7.95 -25.72
N ARG A 141 -20.01 9.23 -26.11
CA ARG A 141 -21.17 10.11 -26.14
C ARG A 141 -22.08 9.73 -27.30
#